data_AF-A0A2N3N6R4-F1
#
_entry.id   AF-A0A2N3N6R4-F1
#
_cell.length_a   1.000
_cell.length_b   1.000
_cell.length_c   1.000
_cell.angle_alpha   90.00
_cell.angle_beta   90.00
_cell.angle_gamma   90.00
#
_symmetry.space_group_name_H-M   'P 1'
#
loop_
_entity.id
_entity.type
_entity.pdbx_description
1 polymer ?
#
loop_
_entity_poly.entity_id
_entity_poly.type
_entity_poly.pdbx_seq_one_letter_code
_entity_poly.pdbx_strand_id
1 'polypeptide(L)'
;MARPLSTYLQLFQDLPKSLQDPELHSRPTVPELLAAVTGILRTGFRRTLLAHDNPNNIRLRKSVAAFFVPSRLERFEPLLLATAHDLIDGFADKGHIESKSQFALPLRRIVTAAGLDPSI
;
A
#
# COMPACT_ATOMS: atom_id res chain seq x y z
N MET A 1 14.53 -24.14 -10.74
CA MET A 1 14.71 -23.82 -12.18
C MET A 1 14.15 -22.44 -12.45
N ALA A 2 14.95 -21.51 -12.99
CA ALA A 2 14.50 -20.16 -13.34
C ALA A 2 13.57 -20.23 -14.56
N ARG A 3 12.38 -19.62 -14.48
CA ARG A 3 11.47 -19.53 -15.63
C ARG A 3 12.08 -18.63 -16.72
N PRO A 4 11.91 -18.96 -18.00
CA PRO A 4 12.45 -18.16 -19.10
C PRO A 4 11.83 -16.76 -19.13
N LEU A 5 12.60 -15.76 -19.56
CA LEU A 5 12.21 -14.34 -19.60
C LEU A 5 10.93 -14.10 -20.44
N SER A 6 10.70 -14.91 -21.47
CA SER A 6 9.48 -14.91 -22.29
C SER A 6 8.21 -15.16 -21.46
N THR A 7 8.30 -15.99 -20.41
CA THR A 7 7.18 -16.25 -19.51
C THR A 7 6.84 -15.04 -18.63
N TYR A 8 7.83 -14.24 -18.24
CA TYR A 8 7.59 -13.03 -17.44
C TYR A 8 6.93 -11.91 -18.25
N LEU A 9 7.34 -11.73 -19.51
CA LEU A 9 6.72 -10.75 -20.41
C LEU A 9 5.27 -11.12 -20.73
N GLN A 10 4.99 -12.41 -20.95
CA GLN A 10 3.62 -12.90 -21.15
C GLN A 10 2.75 -12.64 -19.91
N LEU A 11 3.26 -12.96 -18.72
CA LEU A 11 2.57 -12.68 -17.45
C LEU A 11 2.28 -11.18 -17.25
N PHE A 12 3.20 -10.30 -17.66
CA PHE A 12 2.98 -8.86 -17.56
C PHE A 12 1.90 -8.37 -18.54
N GLN A 13 1.89 -8.88 -19.77
CA GLN A 13 0.88 -8.56 -20.78
C GLN A 13 -0.52 -9.08 -20.40
N ASP A 14 -0.58 -10.22 -19.72
CA ASP A 14 -1.83 -10.83 -19.26
C ASP A 14 -2.28 -10.31 -17.87
N LEU A 15 -1.47 -9.47 -17.22
CA LEU A 15 -1.76 -8.90 -15.91
C LEU A 15 -3.07 -8.10 -15.88
N PRO A 16 -3.37 -7.22 -16.86
CA PRO A 16 -4.65 -6.50 -16.89
C PRO A 16 -5.85 -7.44 -17.01
N LYS A 17 -5.73 -8.54 -17.77
CA LYS A 17 -6.81 -9.51 -17.96
C LYS A 17 -7.03 -10.34 -16.70
N SER A 18 -5.96 -10.82 -16.08
CA SER A 18 -6.04 -11.57 -14.81
C SER A 18 -6.53 -10.70 -13.65
N LEU A 19 -6.19 -9.40 -13.63
CA LEU A 19 -6.74 -8.42 -12.70
C LEU A 19 -8.22 -8.09 -12.93
N GLN A 20 -8.87 -8.60 -13.97
CA GLN A 20 -10.31 -8.43 -14.19
C GLN A 20 -11.11 -9.72 -13.99
N ASP A 21 -10.44 -10.86 -13.87
CA ASP A 21 -11.07 -12.18 -13.72
C ASP A 21 -11.39 -12.50 -12.24
N PRO A 22 -12.66 -12.48 -11.82
CA PRO A 22 -13.03 -12.69 -10.41
C PRO A 22 -12.54 -14.02 -9.83
N GLU A 23 -12.45 -15.08 -10.63
CA GLU A 23 -12.00 -16.41 -10.19
C GLU A 23 -10.51 -16.44 -9.82
N LEU A 24 -9.72 -15.53 -10.42
CA LEU A 24 -8.30 -15.37 -10.11
C LEU A 24 -8.05 -14.47 -8.89
N HIS A 25 -9.02 -13.65 -8.48
CA HIS A 25 -8.87 -12.70 -7.36
C HIS A 25 -9.04 -13.39 -6.02
N SER A 26 -9.93 -14.38 -5.94
CA SER A 26 -10.15 -15.17 -4.74
C SER A 26 -9.02 -16.18 -4.47
N ARG A 27 -8.08 -16.34 -5.41
CA ARG A 27 -6.91 -17.21 -5.25
C ARG A 27 -5.74 -16.44 -4.64
N PRO A 28 -5.17 -16.92 -3.52
CA PRO A 28 -3.99 -16.28 -2.93
C PRO A 28 -2.81 -16.37 -3.89
N THR A 29 -2.26 -15.21 -4.27
CA THR A 29 -1.13 -15.09 -5.23
C THR A 29 0.12 -15.84 -4.76
N VAL A 30 0.30 -16.01 -3.45
CA VAL A 30 1.42 -16.75 -2.86
C VAL A 30 0.91 -17.68 -1.75
N PRO A 31 0.59 -18.95 -2.06
CA PRO A 31 0.01 -19.90 -1.11
C PRO A 31 0.90 -20.20 0.11
N GLU A 32 2.22 -20.27 -0.09
CA GLU A 32 3.20 -20.55 0.97
C GLU A 32 3.32 -19.39 1.96
N LEU A 33 3.25 -18.15 1.46
CA LEU A 33 3.17 -16.95 2.31
C LEU A 33 1.86 -16.97 3.11
N LEU A 34 0.75 -17.38 2.50
CA LEU A 34 -0.53 -17.51 3.22
C LEU A 34 -0.43 -18.53 4.37
N ALA A 35 0.26 -19.65 4.17
CA ALA A 35 0.49 -20.66 5.22
C ALA A 35 1.42 -20.15 6.35
N ALA A 36 2.44 -19.35 6.02
CA ALA A 36 3.36 -18.79 7.01
C ALA A 36 2.76 -17.63 7.81
N VAL A 37 1.86 -16.85 7.20
CA VAL A 37 1.32 -15.60 7.81
C VAL A 37 -0.15 -15.76 8.24
N THR A 38 -0.75 -16.96 8.13
CA THR A 38 -2.19 -17.20 8.37
C THR A 38 -2.63 -16.83 9.77
N GLY A 39 -1.77 -17.01 10.79
CA GLY A 39 -2.06 -16.60 12.16
C GLY A 39 -2.19 -15.09 12.35
N ILE A 40 -1.34 -14.31 11.65
CA ILE A 40 -1.27 -12.84 11.75
C ILE A 40 -2.28 -12.17 10.81
N LEU A 41 -2.47 -12.73 9.60
CA LEU A 41 -3.42 -12.20 8.63
C LEU A 41 -4.88 -12.50 9.02
N ARG A 42 -5.18 -13.60 9.72
CA ARG A 42 -6.57 -13.99 10.05
C ARG A 42 -7.36 -12.94 10.83
N THR A 43 -6.72 -12.15 11.69
CA THR A 43 -7.43 -11.23 12.59
C THR A 43 -7.58 -9.81 12.01
N GLY A 44 -6.66 -9.37 11.16
CA GLY A 44 -6.66 -8.03 10.55
C GLY A 44 -7.08 -8.01 9.08
N PHE A 45 -6.52 -8.92 8.27
CA PHE A 45 -6.64 -8.88 6.81
C PHE A 45 -8.09 -9.06 6.34
N ARG A 46 -8.83 -10.00 6.95
CA ARG A 46 -10.26 -10.22 6.65
C ARG A 46 -11.15 -8.99 6.87
N ARG A 47 -10.72 -8.03 7.69
CA ARG A 47 -11.44 -6.77 7.94
C ARG A 47 -11.05 -5.65 6.97
N THR A 48 -10.10 -5.89 6.07
CA THR A 48 -9.68 -4.91 5.06
C THR A 48 -10.53 -5.02 3.79
N LEU A 49 -10.61 -3.93 3.03
CA LEU A 49 -11.25 -3.92 1.71
C LEU A 49 -10.62 -4.95 0.76
N LEU A 50 -9.31 -5.19 0.86
CA LEU A 50 -8.55 -6.11 0.02
C LEU A 50 -8.98 -7.58 0.16
N ALA A 51 -9.64 -7.95 1.26
CA ALA A 51 -10.05 -9.33 1.51
C ALA A 51 -11.48 -9.66 1.02
N HIS A 52 -12.19 -8.68 0.46
CA HIS A 52 -13.56 -8.87 0.00
C HIS A 52 -13.61 -8.99 -1.52
N ASP A 53 -14.39 -9.94 -2.03
CA ASP A 53 -14.70 -10.10 -3.45
C ASP A 53 -15.91 -9.25 -3.87
N ASN A 54 -16.18 -9.18 -5.18
CA ASN A 54 -17.40 -8.56 -5.70
C ASN A 54 -18.65 -9.37 -5.27
N PRO A 55 -19.79 -8.71 -4.94
CA PRO A 55 -20.07 -7.28 -5.05
C PRO A 55 -19.67 -6.46 -3.80
N ASN A 56 -19.25 -7.10 -2.71
CA ASN A 56 -18.92 -6.43 -1.45
C ASN A 56 -17.72 -5.49 -1.61
N ASN A 57 -16.70 -5.87 -2.39
CA ASN A 57 -15.56 -5.03 -2.72
C ASN A 57 -15.97 -3.69 -3.35
N ILE A 58 -16.83 -3.74 -4.38
CA ILE A 58 -17.33 -2.55 -5.08
C ILE A 58 -18.08 -1.64 -4.10
N ARG A 59 -18.93 -2.22 -3.25
CA ARG A 59 -19.71 -1.44 -2.27
C ARG A 59 -18.80 -0.75 -1.26
N LEU A 60 -17.82 -1.47 -0.69
CA LEU A 60 -16.85 -0.91 0.26
C LEU A 60 -15.93 0.13 -0.39
N ARG A 61 -15.47 -0.11 -1.63
CA ARG A 61 -14.63 0.82 -2.39
C ARG A 61 -15.36 2.14 -2.64
N LYS A 62 -16.64 2.10 -3.02
CA LYS A 62 -17.45 3.31 -3.19
C LYS A 62 -17.52 4.14 -1.91
N SER A 63 -17.63 3.51 -0.74
CA SER A 63 -17.71 4.22 0.54
C SER A 63 -16.42 4.95 0.91
N VAL A 64 -15.24 4.43 0.52
CA VAL A 64 -13.94 5.04 0.88
C VAL A 64 -13.32 5.86 -0.24
N ALA A 65 -13.76 5.68 -1.49
CA ALA A 65 -13.15 6.31 -2.67
C ALA A 65 -13.08 7.84 -2.56
N ALA A 66 -14.08 8.48 -1.93
CA ALA A 66 -14.10 9.92 -1.74
C ALA A 66 -12.91 10.45 -0.93
N PHE A 67 -12.29 9.65 -0.06
CA PHE A 67 -11.08 10.04 0.69
C PHE A 67 -9.83 10.11 -0.18
N PHE A 68 -9.78 9.32 -1.27
CA PHE A 68 -8.61 9.19 -2.15
C PHE A 68 -8.72 10.05 -3.42
N VAL A 69 -9.55 11.09 -3.42
CA VAL A 69 -9.64 12.02 -4.54
C VAL A 69 -8.46 13.00 -4.53
N PRO A 70 -7.94 13.43 -5.70
CA PRO A 70 -6.75 14.29 -5.77
C PRO A 70 -6.81 15.52 -4.85
N SER A 71 -7.92 16.26 -4.87
CA SER A 71 -8.11 17.47 -4.06
C SER A 71 -8.10 17.24 -2.54
N ARG A 72 -8.36 16.01 -2.07
CA ARG A 72 -8.20 15.66 -0.64
C ARG A 72 -6.78 15.23 -0.34
N LEU A 73 -6.13 14.54 -1.28
CA LEU A 73 -4.74 14.11 -1.13
C LEU A 73 -3.77 15.30 -1.13
N GLU A 74 -4.04 16.33 -1.94
CA GLU A 74 -3.24 17.57 -2.01
C GLU A 74 -3.17 18.29 -0.65
N ARG A 75 -4.18 18.15 0.21
CA ARG A 75 -4.18 18.76 1.55
C ARG A 75 -3.06 18.24 2.46
N PHE A 76 -2.51 17.07 2.16
CA PHE A 76 -1.41 16.50 2.93
C PHE A 76 -0.04 17.01 2.48
N GLU A 77 0.07 17.70 1.34
CA GLU A 77 1.34 18.20 0.82
C GLU A 77 2.10 19.08 1.84
N PRO A 78 1.48 20.07 2.50
CA PRO A 78 2.21 20.91 3.46
C PRO A 78 2.76 20.10 4.65
N LEU A 79 1.99 19.14 5.16
CA LEU A 79 2.40 18.28 6.27
C LEU A 79 3.56 17.35 5.85
N LEU A 80 3.47 16.76 4.66
CA LEU A 80 4.52 15.90 4.11
C LEU A 80 5.82 16.66 3.88
N LEU A 81 5.74 17.87 3.33
CA LEU A 81 6.90 18.73 3.10
C LEU A 81 7.54 19.16 4.41
N ALA A 82 6.76 19.67 5.36
CA ALA A 82 7.29 20.09 6.67
C ALA A 82 8.01 18.94 7.38
N THR A 83 7.39 17.75 7.40
CA THR A 83 8.01 16.56 7.98
C THR A 83 9.29 16.17 7.25
N ALA A 84 9.27 16.16 5.92
CA ALA A 84 10.44 15.78 5.15
C ALA A 84 11.61 16.72 5.45
N HIS A 85 11.36 18.02 5.55
CA HIS A 85 12.36 19.01 5.96
C HIS A 85 12.88 18.73 7.38
N ASP A 86 12.00 18.56 8.36
CA ASP A 86 12.41 18.28 9.76
C ASP A 86 13.28 17.02 9.87
N LEU A 87 12.92 15.96 9.13
CA LEU A 87 13.71 14.73 9.10
C LEU A 87 15.07 14.95 8.45
N ILE A 88 15.12 15.68 7.32
CA ILE A 88 16.35 15.99 6.59
C ILE A 88 17.29 16.84 7.45
N ASP A 89 16.77 17.88 8.10
CA ASP A 89 17.55 18.77 8.96
C ASP A 89 18.18 17.99 10.14
N GLY A 90 17.51 16.94 10.63
CA GLY A 90 18.05 16.05 11.66
C GLY A 90 19.29 15.23 11.25
N PHE A 91 19.62 15.16 9.96
CA PHE A 91 20.79 14.44 9.46
C PHE A 91 21.65 15.18 8.43
N ALA A 92 21.24 16.35 7.95
CA ALA A 92 21.91 17.09 6.88
C ALA A 92 23.41 17.31 7.18
N ASP A 93 23.75 17.71 8.40
CA ASP A 93 25.13 18.03 8.80
C ASP A 93 26.03 16.80 9.04
N LYS A 94 25.46 15.59 9.06
CA LYS A 94 26.20 14.36 9.39
C LYS A 94 26.96 13.79 8.20
N GLY A 95 26.62 14.20 6.98
CA GLY A 95 27.22 13.70 5.73
C GLY A 95 26.94 12.23 5.42
N HIS A 96 26.15 11.53 6.25
CA HIS A 96 25.74 10.14 6.07
C HIS A 96 24.39 9.88 6.72
N ILE A 97 23.63 8.93 6.15
CA ILE A 97 22.31 8.52 6.66
C ILE A 97 22.09 7.01 6.48
N GLU A 98 21.31 6.43 7.38
CA GLU A 98 20.57 5.19 7.14
C GLU A 98 19.15 5.57 6.67
N SER A 99 18.95 5.49 5.36
CA SER A 99 17.75 6.02 4.69
C SER A 99 16.43 5.46 5.23
N LYS A 100 16.39 4.17 5.62
CA LYS A 100 15.14 3.54 6.06
C LYS A 100 14.67 4.05 7.41
N SER A 101 15.53 4.00 8.41
CA SER A 101 15.22 4.32 9.80
C SER A 101 15.20 5.82 10.06
N GLN A 102 16.02 6.60 9.34
CA GLN A 102 16.13 8.04 9.57
C GLN A 102 15.22 8.89 8.68
N PHE A 103 14.67 8.35 7.58
CA PHE A 103 13.81 9.12 6.68
C PHE A 103 12.55 8.37 6.23
N ALA A 104 12.69 7.23 5.53
CA ALA A 104 11.58 6.61 4.83
C ALA A 104 10.48 6.05 5.76
N LEU A 105 10.87 5.38 6.86
CA LEU A 105 9.90 4.85 7.83
C LEU A 105 9.24 5.98 8.66
N PRO A 106 9.98 6.96 9.20
CA PRO A 106 9.37 8.11 9.88
C PRO A 106 8.37 8.87 8.99
N LEU A 107 8.74 9.21 7.76
CA LEU A 107 7.87 9.95 6.84
C LEU A 107 6.57 9.17 6.53
N ARG A 108 6.67 7.86 6.31
CA ARG A 108 5.51 6.99 6.06
C ARG A 108 4.50 6.98 7.22
N ARG A 109 4.95 7.09 8.47
CA ARG A 109 4.04 7.04 9.65
C ARG A 109 3.03 8.19 9.61
N ILE A 110 3.39 9.33 9.04
CA ILE A 110 2.51 10.50 8.97
C ILE A 110 1.39 10.32 7.97
N VAL A 111 1.61 9.66 6.83
CA VAL A 111 0.51 9.28 5.92
C VAL A 111 -0.49 8.36 6.63
N THR A 112 -0.01 7.51 7.53
CA THR A 112 -0.87 6.59 8.31
C THR A 112 -1.66 7.34 9.38
N ALA A 113 -1.05 8.36 10.01
CA ALA A 113 -1.69 9.20 11.01
C ALA A 113 -2.67 10.20 10.40
N ALA A 114 -2.34 10.81 9.26
CA ALA A 114 -3.14 11.83 8.58
C ALA A 114 -4.39 11.26 7.85
N GLY A 115 -4.47 9.93 7.70
CA GLY A 115 -5.72 9.24 7.39
C GLY A 115 -6.77 9.35 8.52
N LEU A 116 -6.35 9.77 9.72
CA LEU A 116 -7.19 10.37 10.75
C LEU A 116 -7.10 11.89 10.52
N ASP A 117 -8.26 12.54 10.36
CA ASP A 117 -8.40 13.97 10.07
C ASP A 117 -7.33 14.84 10.78
N PRO A 118 -6.52 15.65 10.04
CA PRO A 118 -5.52 16.52 10.64
C PRO A 118 -6.11 17.68 11.48
N SER A 119 -7.44 17.79 11.53
CA SER A 119 -8.19 18.79 12.29
C SER A 119 -8.68 18.28 13.66
N ILE A 120 -8.33 17.04 14.05
CA ILE A 120 -8.68 16.43 15.35
C ILE A 120 -7.43 16.24 16.21
#